data_AF-A0A0A2KZI1-F1
#
_entry.id   AF-A0A0A2KZI1-F1
#
_cell.length_a   1.000
_cell.length_b   1.000
_cell.length_c   1.000
_cell.angle_alpha   90.00
_cell.angle_beta   90.00
_cell.angle_gamma   90.00
#
_symmetry.space_group_name_H-M   'P 1'
#
loop_
_entity.id
_entity.type
_entity.pdbx_description
1 polymer ?
#
loop_
_entity_poly.entity_id
_entity_poly.type
_entity_poly.pdbx_seq_one_letter_code
_entity_poly.pdbx_strand_id
1 'polypeptide(L)'
;MARGIVNAAKSASNVISVTQKYTVQSTGIWERIRRLLAVDPERSTGVPLNAQYRFPTPGSIPPLAYDDPVTLPAGDIADNPYWKRDVRRSYPQLSTVRQADAVTLLTVGSQAAPKDDVLKLGQAGEQQLIAVKEQGEERGLAALFEQDKKSIQGVLGANGLPPNPANMNTVPKHSQSKWQLDPENGYPAKYTCRTFV
;
A
#
# COMPACT_ATOMS: atom_id res chain seq x y z
N MET A 1 8.17 40.48 -2.48
CA MET A 1 7.21 40.95 -3.51
C MET A 1 7.16 40.04 -4.73
N ALA A 2 8.29 39.74 -5.41
CA ALA A 2 8.28 38.92 -6.63
C ALA A 2 7.72 37.49 -6.48
N ARG A 3 8.07 36.75 -5.40
CA ARG A 3 7.56 35.37 -5.18
C ARG A 3 6.04 35.28 -4.96
N GLY A 4 5.43 36.31 -4.37
CA GLY A 4 3.97 36.35 -4.16
C GLY A 4 3.19 36.53 -5.46
N ILE A 5 3.74 37.32 -6.40
CA ILE A 5 3.16 37.55 -7.73
C ILE A 5 3.25 36.28 -8.58
N VAL A 6 4.38 35.56 -8.53
CA VAL A 6 4.56 34.28 -9.24
C VAL A 6 3.57 33.22 -8.75
N ASN A 7 3.32 33.14 -7.44
CA ASN A 7 2.37 32.18 -6.88
C ASN A 7 0.91 32.56 -7.16
N ALA A 8 0.57 33.85 -7.18
CA ALA A 8 -0.76 34.30 -7.61
C ALA A 8 -1.01 34.03 -9.11
N ALA A 9 0.00 34.23 -9.96
CA ALA A 9 -0.06 33.89 -11.38
C ALA A 9 -0.18 32.37 -11.62
N LYS A 10 0.52 31.54 -10.83
CA LYS A 10 0.38 30.06 -10.85
C LYS A 10 -0.97 29.59 -10.28
N SER A 11 -1.52 30.26 -9.27
CA SER A 11 -2.87 29.97 -8.79
C SER A 11 -3.91 30.34 -9.85
N ALA A 12 -3.72 31.45 -10.56
CA ALA A 12 -4.54 31.84 -11.70
C ALA A 12 -4.40 30.86 -12.89
N SER A 13 -3.26 30.16 -13.06
CA SER A 13 -3.14 29.13 -14.11
C SER A 13 -3.96 27.86 -13.83
N ASN A 14 -4.36 27.62 -12.57
CA ASN A 14 -5.29 26.54 -12.21
C ASN A 14 -6.76 26.99 -12.21
N VAL A 15 -7.05 28.27 -12.48
CA VAL A 15 -8.42 28.77 -12.60
C VAL A 15 -8.96 28.38 -13.96
N ILE A 16 -9.92 27.46 -13.96
CA ILE A 16 -10.65 27.03 -15.16
C ILE A 16 -11.75 28.04 -15.46
N SER A 17 -11.92 28.39 -16.74
CA SER A 17 -12.94 29.36 -17.13
C SER A 17 -14.37 28.82 -16.93
N VAL A 18 -15.33 29.69 -16.62
CA VAL A 18 -16.76 29.35 -16.49
C VAL A 18 -17.29 28.69 -17.75
N THR A 19 -16.85 29.10 -18.93
CA THR A 19 -17.27 28.51 -20.22
C THR A 19 -16.90 27.04 -20.35
N GLN A 20 -15.87 26.59 -19.64
CA GLN A 20 -15.43 25.19 -19.59
C GLN A 20 -16.12 24.40 -18.46
N LYS A 21 -16.99 25.04 -17.68
CA LYS A 21 -17.75 24.41 -16.59
C LYS A 21 -19.15 24.07 -17.07
N TYR A 22 -19.57 22.82 -16.85
CA TYR A 22 -20.87 22.27 -17.26
C TYR A 22 -22.02 22.74 -16.36
N THR A 23 -22.26 24.05 -16.35
CA THR A 23 -23.32 24.69 -15.57
C THR A 23 -24.08 25.71 -16.41
N VAL A 24 -25.36 25.95 -16.09
CA VAL A 24 -26.16 27.01 -16.71
C VAL A 24 -25.54 28.38 -16.46
N GLN A 25 -25.37 29.16 -17.53
CA GLN A 25 -24.70 30.46 -17.52
C GLN A 25 -25.67 31.59 -17.85
N SER A 26 -25.35 32.80 -17.37
CA SER A 26 -25.99 34.02 -17.85
C SER A 26 -25.61 34.25 -19.32
N THR A 27 -26.48 34.94 -20.06
CA THR A 27 -26.26 35.26 -21.48
C THR A 27 -26.49 36.74 -21.76
N GLY A 28 -25.90 37.24 -22.86
CA GLY A 28 -26.10 38.62 -23.31
C GLY A 28 -25.62 39.67 -22.29
N ILE A 29 -26.46 40.68 -22.03
CA ILE A 29 -26.11 41.79 -21.13
C ILE A 29 -25.96 41.33 -19.67
N TRP A 30 -26.70 40.30 -19.27
CA TRP A 30 -26.65 39.76 -17.90
C TRP A 30 -25.33 39.08 -17.59
N GLU A 31 -24.65 38.50 -18.58
CA GLU A 31 -23.29 37.96 -18.39
C GLU A 31 -22.26 39.07 -18.18
N ARG A 32 -22.42 40.21 -18.86
CA ARG A 32 -21.56 41.39 -18.64
C ARG A 32 -21.74 41.95 -17.23
N ILE A 33 -22.99 42.06 -16.77
CA ILE A 33 -23.31 42.51 -15.41
C ILE A 33 -22.77 41.52 -14.38
N ARG A 34 -22.96 40.21 -14.58
CA ARG A 34 -22.43 39.17 -13.69
C ARG A 34 -20.92 39.26 -13.56
N ARG A 35 -20.19 39.38 -14.67
CA ARG A 35 -18.72 39.50 -14.66
C ARG A 35 -18.24 40.78 -13.98
N LEU A 36 -19.00 41.88 -14.07
CA LEU A 36 -18.67 43.14 -13.42
C LEU A 36 -18.90 43.10 -11.89
N LEU A 37 -19.96 42.43 -11.44
CA LEU A 37 -20.40 42.46 -10.03
C LEU A 37 -19.95 41.24 -9.20
N ALA A 38 -19.48 40.16 -9.84
CA ALA A 38 -19.02 38.97 -9.13
C ALA A 38 -17.62 39.18 -8.53
N VAL A 39 -17.42 38.71 -7.30
CA VAL A 39 -16.10 38.69 -6.63
C VAL A 39 -15.09 37.83 -7.40
N ASP A 40 -15.57 36.71 -7.96
CA ASP A 40 -14.81 35.85 -8.86
C ASP A 40 -15.68 35.57 -10.11
N PRO A 41 -15.38 36.20 -11.27
CA PRO A 41 -16.16 36.01 -12.48
C PRO A 41 -16.02 34.59 -13.04
N GLU A 42 -14.99 33.84 -12.64
CA GLU A 42 -14.79 32.46 -13.04
C GLU A 42 -15.51 31.45 -12.11
N ARG A 43 -16.24 31.92 -11.10
CA ARG A 43 -17.14 31.06 -10.29
C ARG A 43 -18.44 30.77 -11.05
N SER A 44 -18.88 29.50 -11.00
CA SER A 44 -20.14 29.04 -11.61
C SER A 44 -21.34 29.12 -10.65
N THR A 45 -22.55 28.99 -11.20
CA THR A 45 -23.83 28.98 -10.46
C THR A 45 -24.13 27.63 -9.80
N GLY A 46 -23.43 26.56 -10.20
CA GLY A 46 -23.63 25.21 -9.68
C GLY A 46 -24.90 24.51 -10.20
N VAL A 47 -25.65 25.11 -11.13
CA VAL A 47 -26.85 24.50 -11.74
C VAL A 47 -26.41 23.68 -12.96
N PRO A 48 -26.59 22.34 -12.99
CA PRO A 48 -26.19 21.52 -14.13
C PRO A 48 -26.96 21.86 -15.41
N LEU A 49 -26.35 21.61 -16.57
CA LEU A 49 -27.03 21.76 -17.86
C LEU A 49 -28.02 20.60 -18.07
N ASN A 50 -29.33 20.87 -17.98
CA ASN A 50 -30.38 19.86 -18.10
C ASN A 50 -30.31 19.00 -19.37
N ALA A 51 -29.84 19.58 -20.49
CA ALA A 51 -29.73 18.87 -21.77
C ALA A 51 -28.59 17.83 -21.83
N GLN A 52 -27.63 17.89 -20.91
CA GLN A 52 -26.44 17.03 -20.91
C GLN A 52 -26.32 16.22 -19.61
N TYR A 53 -26.74 16.80 -18.49
CA TYR A 53 -26.63 16.16 -17.19
C TYR A 53 -27.74 15.11 -17.02
N ARG A 54 -27.34 13.83 -16.92
CA ARG A 54 -28.26 12.69 -16.74
C ARG A 54 -29.33 12.59 -17.86
N PHE A 55 -28.94 12.99 -19.06
CA PHE A 55 -29.73 12.86 -20.26
C PHE A 55 -28.86 12.24 -21.36
N PRO A 56 -29.20 11.06 -21.90
CA PRO A 56 -30.39 10.23 -21.62
C PRO A 56 -30.49 9.76 -20.16
N THR A 57 -31.71 9.46 -19.70
CA THR A 57 -31.90 8.94 -18.33
C THR A 57 -31.29 7.53 -18.25
N PRO A 58 -30.77 7.10 -17.09
CA PRO A 58 -30.10 5.79 -16.98
C PRO A 58 -30.94 4.61 -17.48
N GLY A 59 -32.28 4.64 -17.30
CA GLY A 59 -33.19 3.59 -17.75
C GLY A 59 -33.60 3.66 -19.23
N SER A 60 -33.13 4.65 -19.99
CA SER A 60 -33.37 4.75 -21.44
C SER A 60 -32.27 4.12 -22.29
N ILE A 61 -31.23 3.59 -21.65
CA ILE A 61 -30.20 2.77 -22.30
C ILE A 61 -30.84 1.40 -22.63
N PRO A 62 -30.64 0.85 -23.85
CA PRO A 62 -31.17 -0.47 -24.18
C PRO A 62 -30.67 -1.52 -23.19
N PRO A 63 -31.55 -2.39 -22.64
CA PRO A 63 -31.19 -3.32 -21.57
C PRO A 63 -30.14 -4.36 -22.00
N LEU A 64 -29.98 -4.60 -23.30
CA LEU A 64 -29.02 -5.55 -23.88
C LEU A 64 -27.76 -4.85 -24.43
N ALA A 65 -27.56 -3.56 -24.15
CA ALA A 65 -26.37 -2.84 -24.63
C ALA A 65 -25.12 -3.10 -23.79
N TYR A 66 -25.26 -3.75 -22.63
CA TYR A 66 -24.18 -4.02 -21.70
C TYR A 66 -23.95 -5.53 -21.57
N ASP A 67 -22.70 -5.94 -21.75
CA ASP A 67 -22.22 -7.27 -21.46
C ASP A 67 -21.30 -7.22 -20.25
N ASP A 68 -21.43 -8.21 -19.35
CA ASP A 68 -20.56 -8.31 -18.18
C ASP A 68 -19.10 -8.50 -18.60
N PRO A 69 -18.17 -7.61 -18.20
CA PRO A 69 -16.79 -7.74 -18.58
C PRO A 69 -16.16 -8.94 -17.88
N VAL A 70 -15.44 -9.74 -18.66
CA VAL A 70 -14.64 -10.86 -18.17
C VAL A 70 -13.16 -10.59 -18.45
N THR A 71 -12.30 -10.99 -17.52
CA THR A 71 -10.84 -10.87 -17.68
C THR A 71 -10.24 -12.20 -18.07
N LEU A 72 -9.29 -12.21 -19.00
CA LEU A 72 -8.46 -13.39 -19.25
C LEU A 72 -7.32 -13.42 -18.21
N PRO A 73 -7.03 -14.57 -17.59
CA PRO A 73 -7.51 -15.92 -17.92
C PRO A 73 -8.79 -16.37 -17.19
N ALA A 74 -9.40 -15.55 -16.34
CA ALA A 74 -10.53 -15.95 -15.49
C ALA A 74 -11.81 -16.33 -16.26
N GLY A 75 -12.05 -15.71 -17.43
CA GLY A 75 -13.19 -15.98 -18.31
C GLY A 75 -12.97 -17.11 -19.33
N ASP A 76 -11.81 -17.76 -19.34
CA ASP A 76 -11.54 -18.84 -20.30
C ASP A 76 -12.41 -20.07 -20.00
N ILE A 77 -12.98 -20.65 -21.06
CA ILE A 77 -13.86 -21.83 -21.01
C ILE A 77 -13.07 -23.13 -21.08
N ALA A 78 -11.84 -23.09 -21.57
CA ALA A 78 -10.91 -24.21 -21.61
C ALA A 78 -9.80 -24.00 -20.56
N ASP A 79 -9.21 -25.10 -20.07
CA ASP A 79 -8.01 -25.09 -19.21
C ASP A 79 -8.05 -24.18 -17.96
N ASN A 80 -9.23 -23.81 -17.48
CA ASN A 80 -9.45 -22.91 -16.34
C ASN A 80 -10.13 -23.61 -15.14
N PRO A 81 -9.55 -24.71 -14.61
CA PRO A 81 -10.15 -25.43 -13.50
C PRO A 81 -10.12 -24.59 -12.21
N TYR A 82 -11.23 -24.58 -11.47
CA TYR A 82 -11.41 -23.73 -10.30
C TYR A 82 -10.30 -23.88 -9.24
N TRP A 83 -9.81 -25.10 -9.00
CA TRP A 83 -8.81 -25.36 -7.96
C TRP A 83 -7.47 -24.65 -8.20
N LYS A 84 -7.11 -24.33 -9.45
CA LYS A 84 -5.88 -23.54 -9.76
C LYS A 84 -6.02 -22.06 -9.41
N ARG A 85 -7.25 -21.54 -9.36
CA ARG A 85 -7.59 -20.15 -9.06
C ARG A 85 -8.29 -19.97 -7.71
N ASP A 86 -8.40 -21.04 -6.92
CA ASP A 86 -8.99 -21.00 -5.58
C ASP A 86 -7.99 -20.42 -4.57
N VAL A 87 -7.87 -19.09 -4.58
CA VAL A 87 -7.06 -18.33 -3.61
C VAL A 87 -7.63 -18.40 -2.19
N ARG A 88 -8.93 -18.68 -2.04
CA ARG A 88 -9.58 -18.76 -0.73
C ARG A 88 -9.08 -19.98 0.05
N ARG A 89 -8.90 -21.12 -0.62
CA ARG A 89 -8.33 -22.34 0.02
C ARG A 89 -6.80 -22.34 0.07
N SER A 90 -6.16 -21.55 -0.79
CA SER A 90 -4.70 -21.43 -0.86
C SER A 90 -4.17 -20.29 0.04
N TYR A 91 -4.79 -20.07 1.19
CA TYR A 91 -4.39 -19.01 2.11
C TYR A 91 -3.10 -19.38 2.86
N PRO A 92 -2.21 -18.43 3.16
CA PRO A 92 -1.03 -18.69 3.96
C PRO A 92 -1.42 -19.10 5.38
N GLN A 93 -0.86 -20.20 5.87
CA GLN A 93 -1.10 -20.66 7.24
C GLN A 93 -0.41 -19.75 8.25
N LEU A 94 -1.05 -19.56 9.41
CA LEU A 94 -0.46 -18.81 10.51
C LEU A 94 0.69 -19.62 11.12
N SER A 95 1.90 -19.06 11.07
CA SER A 95 3.07 -19.63 11.74
C SER A 95 3.20 -19.06 13.15
N THR A 96 3.12 -19.91 14.17
CA THR A 96 3.37 -19.55 15.57
C THR A 96 4.69 -20.16 16.03
N VAL A 97 5.58 -19.36 16.61
CA VAL A 97 6.87 -19.82 17.15
C VAL A 97 6.84 -19.69 18.66
N ARG A 98 6.96 -20.82 19.38
CA ARG A 98 7.12 -20.82 20.83
C ARG A 98 8.59 -20.71 21.22
N GLN A 99 8.82 -20.48 22.51
CA GLN A 99 10.18 -20.38 23.05
C GLN A 99 10.99 -21.67 22.80
N ALA A 100 10.38 -22.84 22.98
CA ALA A 100 11.01 -24.14 22.69
C ALA A 100 11.35 -24.34 21.22
N ASP A 101 10.49 -23.87 20.31
CA ASP A 101 10.73 -23.94 18.86
C ASP A 101 11.95 -23.06 18.48
N ALA A 102 12.05 -21.87 19.06
CA ALA A 102 13.20 -20.98 18.88
C ALA A 102 14.50 -21.58 19.45
N VAL A 103 14.46 -22.20 20.64
CA VAL A 103 15.60 -22.92 21.22
C VAL A 103 16.06 -24.04 20.30
N THR A 104 15.12 -24.79 19.74
CA THR A 104 15.41 -25.88 18.79
C THR A 104 16.11 -25.34 17.55
N LEU A 105 15.55 -24.30 16.91
CA LEU A 105 16.15 -23.67 15.73
C LEU A 105 17.55 -23.12 16.00
N LEU A 106 17.77 -22.53 17.17
CA LEU A 106 19.09 -22.01 17.55
C LEU A 106 20.10 -23.12 17.87
N THR A 107 19.64 -24.29 18.31
CA THR A 107 20.51 -25.42 18.70
C THR A 107 20.93 -26.25 17.49
N VAL A 108 19.97 -26.66 16.65
CA VAL A 108 20.21 -27.61 15.53
C VAL A 108 20.19 -26.96 14.14
N GLY A 109 19.78 -25.69 14.04
CA GLY A 109 19.64 -24.98 12.77
C GLY A 109 18.24 -25.12 12.16
N SER A 110 18.16 -24.84 10.86
CA SER A 110 16.91 -24.88 10.08
C SER A 110 17.07 -25.77 8.85
N GLN A 111 15.97 -26.06 8.15
CA GLN A 111 16.05 -26.80 6.88
C GLN A 111 16.93 -26.08 5.84
N ALA A 112 16.95 -24.74 5.83
CA ALA A 112 17.75 -23.96 4.89
C ALA A 112 19.24 -23.87 5.29
N ALA A 113 19.54 -24.03 6.58
CA ALA A 113 20.89 -23.95 7.13
C ALA A 113 20.98 -24.88 8.36
N PRO A 114 21.14 -26.20 8.14
CA PRO A 114 21.31 -27.16 9.24
C PRO A 114 22.69 -26.97 9.89
N LYS A 115 22.78 -27.18 11.20
CA LYS A 115 24.08 -27.24 11.90
C LYS A 115 24.57 -28.67 11.85
N ASP A 116 25.22 -29.05 10.75
CA ASP A 116 25.68 -30.42 10.49
C ASP A 116 26.61 -30.98 11.58
N ASP A 117 27.33 -30.09 12.29
CA ASP A 117 28.21 -30.46 13.40
C ASP A 117 27.43 -30.94 14.65
N VAL A 118 26.17 -30.51 14.79
CA VAL A 118 25.34 -30.73 15.99
C VAL A 118 24.18 -31.67 15.70
N LEU A 119 23.58 -31.56 14.52
CA LEU A 119 22.40 -32.34 14.13
C LEU A 119 22.80 -33.78 13.77
N LYS A 120 22.36 -34.74 14.57
CA LYS A 120 22.55 -36.16 14.27
C LYS A 120 21.59 -36.63 13.17
N LEU A 121 22.01 -37.64 12.40
CA LEU A 121 21.22 -38.24 11.33
C LEU A 121 20.41 -39.45 11.80
N GLY A 122 19.26 -39.68 11.18
CA GLY A 122 18.37 -40.82 11.47
C GLY A 122 17.71 -40.75 12.84
N GLN A 123 17.47 -41.90 13.47
CA GLN A 123 16.77 -42.00 14.76
C GLN A 123 17.45 -41.20 15.89
N ALA A 124 18.77 -41.06 15.85
CA ALA A 124 19.51 -40.26 16.82
C ALA A 124 19.20 -38.76 16.71
N GLY A 125 18.87 -38.28 15.50
CA GLY A 125 18.42 -36.91 15.25
C GLY A 125 17.00 -36.68 15.74
N GLU A 126 16.10 -37.63 15.52
CA GLU A 126 14.72 -37.56 16.02
C GLU A 126 14.68 -37.46 17.55
N GLN A 127 15.44 -38.31 18.24
CA GLN A 127 15.55 -38.26 19.70
C GLN A 127 16.18 -36.96 20.19
N GLN A 128 17.17 -36.43 19.46
CA GLN A 128 17.79 -35.14 19.79
C GLN A 128 16.79 -33.98 19.65
N LEU A 129 15.95 -33.97 18.61
CA LEU A 129 14.93 -32.93 18.43
C LEU A 129 13.91 -32.93 19.57
N ILE A 130 13.50 -34.11 20.03
CA ILE A 130 12.59 -34.25 21.17
C ILE A 130 13.25 -33.72 22.46
N ALA A 131 14.48 -34.15 22.74
CA ALA A 131 15.22 -33.72 23.94
C ALA A 131 15.47 -32.21 23.98
N VAL A 132 15.84 -31.60 22.85
CA VAL A 132 16.06 -30.15 22.75
C VAL A 132 14.75 -29.38 22.93
N LYS A 133 13.64 -29.91 22.40
CA LYS A 133 12.33 -29.30 22.58
C LYS A 133 11.88 -29.33 24.05
N GLU A 134 12.01 -30.47 24.72
CA GLU A 134 11.70 -30.62 26.15
C GLU A 134 12.56 -29.66 27.00
N GLN A 135 13.86 -29.60 26.74
CA GLN A 135 14.76 -28.64 27.40
C GLN A 135 14.33 -27.18 27.16
N GLY A 136 13.86 -26.86 25.95
CA GLY A 136 13.36 -25.54 25.59
C GLY A 136 12.03 -25.18 26.28
N GLU A 137 11.18 -26.16 26.57
CA GLU A 137 9.92 -25.97 27.31
C GLU A 137 10.19 -25.76 28.81
N GLU A 138 11.15 -26.47 29.39
CA GLU A 138 11.47 -26.37 30.83
C GLU A 138 12.32 -25.14 31.19
N ARG A 139 13.35 -24.83 30.39
CA ARG A 139 14.38 -23.84 30.73
C ARG A 139 14.31 -22.56 29.89
N GLY A 140 13.62 -22.60 28.76
CA GLY A 140 13.48 -21.47 27.85
C GLY A 140 14.79 -21.00 27.21
N LEU A 141 14.74 -19.82 26.58
CA LEU A 141 15.85 -19.21 25.84
C LEU A 141 16.97 -18.70 26.76
N ALA A 142 16.67 -18.35 28.01
CA ALA A 142 17.66 -17.80 28.93
C ALA A 142 18.79 -18.79 29.19
N ALA A 143 18.45 -20.04 29.50
CA ALA A 143 19.43 -21.10 29.72
C ALA A 143 20.30 -21.38 28.47
N LEU A 144 19.71 -21.29 27.28
CA LEU A 144 20.45 -21.45 26.02
C LEU A 144 21.50 -20.36 25.86
N PHE A 145 21.16 -19.10 26.12
CA PHE A 145 22.11 -17.98 25.99
C PHE A 145 23.18 -17.96 27.08
N GLU A 146 22.89 -18.50 28.27
CA GLU A 146 23.89 -18.71 29.32
C GLU A 146 24.92 -19.77 28.91
N GLN A 147 24.45 -20.87 28.32
CA GLN A 147 25.29 -21.99 27.89
C GLN A 147 26.09 -21.69 26.61
N ASP A 148 25.43 -21.10 25.60
CA ASP A 148 26.04 -20.76 24.31
C ASP A 148 25.90 -19.27 24.02
N LYS A 149 26.87 -18.49 24.51
CA LYS A 149 26.95 -17.05 24.26
C LYS A 149 27.16 -16.68 22.77
N LYS A 150 27.57 -17.64 21.92
CA LYS A 150 27.78 -17.41 20.48
C LYS A 150 26.48 -17.56 19.69
N SER A 151 25.48 -18.27 20.22
CA SER A 151 24.16 -18.44 19.58
C SER A 151 23.46 -17.12 19.25
N ILE A 152 23.76 -16.04 19.98
CA ILE A 152 23.26 -14.67 19.75
C ILE A 152 23.65 -14.14 18.35
N GLN A 153 24.78 -14.58 17.78
CA GLN A 153 25.22 -14.15 16.45
C GLN A 153 24.26 -14.59 15.33
N GLY A 154 23.52 -15.69 15.54
CA GLY A 154 22.49 -16.15 14.60
C GLY A 154 21.17 -15.37 14.69
N VAL A 155 21.00 -14.53 15.70
CA VAL A 155 19.79 -13.70 15.93
C VAL A 155 19.97 -12.29 15.38
N LEU A 156 21.20 -11.78 15.40
CA LEU A 156 21.53 -10.44 14.94
C LEU A 156 21.83 -10.42 13.43
N GLY A 157 21.81 -9.23 12.83
CA GLY A 157 22.28 -9.06 11.47
C GLY A 157 23.78 -9.38 11.33
N ALA A 158 24.25 -9.57 10.10
CA ALA A 158 25.67 -9.86 9.82
C ALA A 158 26.66 -8.82 10.38
N ASN A 159 26.18 -7.61 10.67
CA ASN A 159 26.92 -6.51 11.30
C ASN A 159 26.82 -6.49 12.83
N GLY A 160 26.20 -7.48 13.46
CA GLY A 160 25.96 -7.53 14.91
C GLY A 160 24.92 -6.53 15.41
N LEU A 161 24.18 -5.86 14.53
CA LEU A 161 23.10 -4.95 14.89
C LEU A 161 21.76 -5.70 14.90
N PRO A 162 20.78 -5.27 15.72
CA PRO A 162 19.42 -5.81 15.65
C PRO A 162 18.80 -5.57 14.27
N PRO A 163 17.89 -6.45 13.81
CA PRO A 163 17.18 -6.25 12.56
C PRO A 163 16.28 -5.01 12.64
N ASN A 164 16.24 -4.23 11.56
CA ASN A 164 15.28 -3.14 11.42
C ASN A 164 13.87 -3.69 11.15
N PRO A 165 12.80 -2.97 11.52
CA PRO A 165 11.44 -3.33 11.14
C PRO A 165 11.32 -3.55 9.62
N ALA A 166 10.72 -4.67 9.21
CA ALA A 166 10.56 -5.00 7.81
C ALA A 166 9.58 -4.03 7.12
N ASN A 167 9.92 -3.62 5.90
CA ASN A 167 9.02 -2.86 5.03
C ASN A 167 8.39 -3.83 4.02
N MET A 168 7.06 -3.90 3.99
CA MET A 168 6.31 -4.75 3.06
C MET A 168 6.17 -4.15 1.65
N ASN A 169 6.65 -2.93 1.43
CA ASN A 169 6.63 -2.31 0.11
C ASN A 169 7.53 -3.10 -0.86
N THR A 170 6.90 -3.75 -1.83
CA THR A 170 7.54 -4.60 -2.86
C THR A 170 8.27 -3.78 -3.92
N VAL A 171 8.07 -2.46 -3.95
CA VAL A 171 8.78 -1.55 -4.86
C VAL A 171 10.25 -1.45 -4.43
N PRO A 172 11.23 -1.50 -5.35
CA PRO A 172 12.64 -1.33 -5.01
C PRO A 172 12.89 -0.05 -4.21
N LYS A 173 13.77 -0.07 -3.21
CA LYS A 173 14.01 1.08 -2.29
C LYS A 173 14.26 2.43 -2.98
N HIS A 174 14.89 2.42 -4.15
CA HIS A 174 15.15 3.64 -4.94
C HIS A 174 13.88 4.20 -5.61
N SER A 175 12.88 3.36 -5.81
CA SER A 175 11.57 3.67 -6.41
C SER A 175 10.45 3.77 -5.36
N GLN A 176 10.73 3.51 -4.08
CA GLN A 176 9.76 3.68 -3.01
C GLN A 176 9.44 5.16 -2.84
N SER A 177 8.16 5.51 -2.83
CA SER A 177 7.69 6.86 -2.54
C SER A 177 8.21 7.31 -1.19
N LYS A 178 9.15 8.25 -1.21
CA LYS A 178 9.57 8.99 -0.03
C LYS A 178 8.73 10.24 0.02
N TRP A 179 8.20 10.56 1.19
CA TRP A 179 7.49 11.81 1.42
C TRP A 179 8.37 12.99 1.00
N GLN A 180 7.87 13.76 0.05
CA GLN A 180 8.50 15.00 -0.43
C GLN A 180 7.56 16.16 -0.11
N LEU A 181 8.16 17.30 0.25
CA LEU A 181 7.38 18.53 0.38
C LEU A 181 6.99 19.01 -1.01
N ASP A 182 5.71 19.21 -1.23
CA ASP A 182 5.18 19.80 -2.45
C ASP A 182 5.08 21.32 -2.28
N PRO A 183 5.94 22.10 -2.96
CA PRO A 183 5.92 23.56 -2.87
C PRO A 183 4.89 24.19 -3.81
N GLU A 184 4.31 23.43 -4.74
CA GLU A 184 3.44 23.94 -5.80
C GLU A 184 1.96 23.79 -5.46
N ASN A 185 1.57 22.70 -4.81
CA ASN A 185 0.18 22.45 -4.45
C ASN A 185 -0.12 22.76 -2.98
N GLY A 186 -1.23 23.46 -2.74
CA GLY A 186 -1.75 23.75 -1.40
C GLY A 186 -1.76 25.24 -1.07
N TYR A 187 -1.50 25.58 0.19
CA TYR A 187 -1.58 26.96 0.66
C TYR A 187 -0.35 27.79 0.28
N PRO A 188 -0.52 29.11 0.06
CA PRO A 188 0.62 30.01 -0.05
C PRO A 188 1.54 29.95 1.18
N ALA A 189 2.82 30.26 1.01
CA ALA A 189 3.86 30.17 2.06
C ALA A 189 3.61 30.98 3.35
N LYS A 190 2.59 31.85 3.38
CA LYS A 190 2.15 32.57 4.59
C LYS A 190 1.50 31.64 5.61
N TYR A 191 0.90 30.54 5.15
CA TYR A 191 0.18 29.60 6.00
C TYR A 191 1.15 28.54 6.54
N THR A 192 0.90 28.07 7.76
CA THR A 192 1.75 27.10 8.46
C THR A 192 1.53 25.65 8.00
N CYS A 193 0.49 25.41 7.21
CA CYS A 193 0.16 24.10 6.66
C CYS A 193 1.11 23.74 5.51
N ARG A 194 1.59 22.49 5.47
CA ARG A 194 2.49 21.95 4.45
C ARG A 194 1.83 20.80 3.70
N THR A 195 2.17 20.66 2.43
CA THR A 195 1.71 19.55 1.58
C THR A 195 2.82 18.52 1.43
N PHE A 196 2.49 17.25 1.58
CA PHE A 196 3.40 16.13 1.37
C PHE A 196 2.86 15.20 0.29
N VAL A 197 3.74 14.76 -0.61
CA VAL A 197 3.46 13.84 -1.73
C VAL A 197 4.40 12.64 -1.71
#